data_AF-A0A9D6PSE1-F1
#
_entry.id   AF-A0A9D6PSE1-F1
#
_cell.length_a   1.000
_cell.length_b   1.000
_cell.length_c   1.000
_cell.angle_alpha   90.00
_cell.angle_beta   90.00
_cell.angle_gamma   90.00
#
_symmetry.space_group_name_H-M   'P 1'
#
loop_
_entity.id
_entity.type
_entity.pdbx_description
1 polymer ?
#
loop_
_entity_poly.entity_id
_entity_poly.type
_entity_poly.pdbx_seq_one_letter_code
_entity_poly.pdbx_strand_id
1 'polypeptide(L)'
;SDATINKLLPAINYRLVHLDESRRTIRFATKDVRIDLGGIAKGYAIDKAVNIMKSCGIEHGFVKAGGDSYVLGDRNGQPWMLGIKHPRQNNKVVVRLPLMNVAVSTSGDYERFFIENGARIHHILKPATGKPVTDKWSVTVIGDSAMMTDALSTTLFVMDVKSGMALIDKIGNVDAIVIDANGNMHYSSGLAEPSSELH
;
A
#
# COMPACT_ATOMS: atom_id res chain seq x y z
N SER A 1 25.82 -0.75 -8.29
CA SER A 1 26.77 -1.56 -7.49
C SER A 1 26.55 -1.28 -6.01
N ASP A 2 26.94 -2.21 -5.14
CA ASP A 2 26.84 -2.03 -3.69
C ASP A 2 27.61 -0.78 -3.19
N ALA A 3 28.73 -0.44 -3.83
CA ALA A 3 29.47 0.78 -3.52
C ALA A 3 28.64 2.05 -3.72
N THR A 4 27.87 2.14 -4.82
CA THR A 4 26.97 3.28 -5.07
C THR A 4 25.83 3.32 -4.06
N ILE A 5 25.24 2.18 -3.72
CA ILE A 5 24.18 2.09 -2.71
C ILE A 5 24.70 2.59 -1.36
N ASN A 6 25.83 2.06 -0.89
CA ASN A 6 26.41 2.45 0.39
C ASN A 6 26.76 3.95 0.46
N LYS A 7 27.20 4.53 -0.66
CA LYS A 7 27.47 5.97 -0.76
C LYS A 7 26.21 6.83 -0.63
N LEU A 8 25.08 6.39 -1.22
CA LEU A 8 23.83 7.16 -1.26
C LEU A 8 22.87 6.84 -0.11
N LEU A 9 23.04 5.71 0.56
CA LEU A 9 22.17 5.25 1.65
C LEU A 9 21.94 6.31 2.75
N PRO A 10 22.95 7.10 3.19
CA PRO A 10 22.72 8.17 4.17
C PRO A 10 21.75 9.27 3.70
N ALA A 11 21.55 9.43 2.39
CA ALA A 11 20.61 10.40 1.82
C ALA A 11 19.14 9.90 1.87
N ILE A 12 18.90 8.61 2.15
CA ILE A 12 17.55 8.07 2.41
C ILE A 12 17.17 8.40 3.86
N ASN A 13 16.86 9.68 4.10
CA ASN A 13 16.52 10.19 5.41
C ASN A 13 15.55 11.38 5.30
N TYR A 14 14.27 11.14 5.63
CA TYR A 14 13.23 12.17 5.54
C TYR A 14 13.51 13.40 6.43
N ARG A 15 14.33 13.26 7.49
CA ARG A 15 14.70 14.37 8.38
C ARG A 15 15.62 15.40 7.73
N LEU A 16 16.19 15.07 6.57
CA LEU A 16 16.97 16.00 5.74
C LEU A 16 16.08 16.86 4.82
N VAL A 17 14.77 16.65 4.84
CA VAL A 17 13.77 17.48 4.16
C VAL A 17 13.21 18.48 5.16
N HIS A 18 13.38 19.76 4.89
CA HIS A 18 12.87 20.85 5.72
C HIS A 18 11.73 21.56 5.00
N LEU A 19 10.59 21.68 5.68
CA LEU A 19 9.42 22.40 5.21
C LEU A 19 9.31 23.73 5.94
N ASP A 20 9.14 24.81 5.18
CA ASP A 20 8.69 26.10 5.71
C ASP A 20 7.25 26.31 5.27
N GLU A 21 6.32 26.05 6.20
CA GLU A 21 4.88 26.13 5.93
C GLU A 21 4.43 27.57 5.64
N SER A 22 4.99 28.54 6.36
CA SER A 22 4.64 29.96 6.20
C SER A 22 4.98 30.49 4.81
N ARG A 23 6.14 30.10 4.29
CA ARG A 23 6.63 30.51 2.96
C ARG A 23 6.25 29.51 1.87
N ARG A 24 5.69 28.37 2.22
CA ARG A 24 5.41 27.22 1.33
C ARG A 24 6.63 26.80 0.52
N THR A 25 7.79 26.70 1.18
CA THR A 25 9.04 26.30 0.54
C THR A 25 9.58 25.00 1.12
N ILE A 26 10.38 24.30 0.32
CA ILE A 26 11.08 23.08 0.69
C ILE A 26 12.58 23.27 0.52
N ARG A 27 13.36 22.75 1.47
CA ARG A 27 14.82 22.76 1.41
C ARG A 27 15.37 21.39 1.77
N PHE A 28 16.37 20.95 1.00
CA PHE A 28 17.13 19.75 1.30
C PHE A 28 18.41 20.10 2.06
N ALA A 29 18.73 19.33 3.11
CA ALA A 29 19.97 19.49 3.86
C ALA A 29 21.20 19.13 3.03
N THR A 30 21.05 18.24 2.05
CA THR A 30 22.11 17.84 1.12
C THR A 30 21.57 17.73 -0.30
N LYS A 31 22.44 17.86 -1.31
CA LYS A 31 22.08 17.76 -2.73
C LYS A 31 21.76 16.33 -3.18
N ASP A 32 22.02 15.33 -2.34
CA ASP A 32 21.84 13.91 -2.68
C ASP A 32 20.43 13.41 -2.29
N VAL A 33 19.71 14.15 -1.44
CA VAL A 33 18.33 13.83 -1.07
C VAL A 33 17.40 14.06 -2.26
N ARG A 34 16.49 13.12 -2.48
CA ARG A 34 15.41 13.20 -3.46
C ARG A 34 14.10 12.81 -2.79
N ILE A 35 12.99 13.32 -3.31
CA ILE A 35 11.65 12.93 -2.88
C ILE A 35 11.06 12.05 -3.97
N ASP A 36 10.52 10.91 -3.56
CA ASP A 36 9.65 10.07 -4.35
C ASP A 36 8.34 9.92 -3.58
N LEU A 37 7.20 10.18 -4.25
CA LEU A 37 5.86 10.10 -3.68
C LEU A 37 5.09 8.87 -4.20
N GLY A 38 5.76 7.91 -4.84
CA GLY A 38 5.12 6.75 -5.47
C GLY A 38 4.31 5.87 -4.52
N GLY A 39 4.66 5.84 -3.23
CA GLY A 39 3.95 5.10 -2.17
C GLY A 39 2.85 5.87 -1.45
N ILE A 40 2.45 7.05 -1.92
CA ILE A 40 1.37 7.85 -1.29
C ILE A 40 0.54 8.66 -2.31
N ALA A 41 1.11 8.98 -3.47
CA ALA A 41 0.50 9.89 -4.44
C ALA A 41 -0.78 9.34 -5.07
N LYS A 42 -0.89 8.01 -5.25
CA LYS A 42 -2.09 7.39 -5.85
C LYS A 42 -3.26 7.51 -4.88
N GLY A 43 -3.02 7.17 -3.62
CA GLY A 43 -3.99 7.35 -2.54
C GLY A 43 -4.49 8.78 -2.42
N TYR A 44 -3.59 9.77 -2.43
CA TYR A 44 -3.97 11.19 -2.42
C TYR A 44 -4.85 11.57 -3.62
N ALA A 45 -4.51 11.12 -4.83
CA ALA A 45 -5.30 11.39 -6.03
C ALA A 45 -6.69 10.75 -5.96
N ILE A 46 -6.79 9.52 -5.43
CA ILE A 46 -8.07 8.84 -5.19
C ILE A 46 -8.93 9.63 -4.22
N ASP A 47 -8.39 10.06 -3.07
CA ASP A 47 -9.13 10.85 -2.09
C ASP A 47 -9.65 12.16 -2.70
N LYS A 48 -8.85 12.83 -3.54
CA LYS A 48 -9.28 14.03 -4.27
C LYS A 48 -10.41 13.74 -5.25
N ALA A 49 -10.31 12.66 -6.03
CA ALA A 49 -11.35 12.28 -6.98
C ALA A 49 -12.67 11.92 -6.27
N VAL A 50 -12.61 11.18 -5.16
CA VAL A 50 -13.80 10.84 -4.34
C VAL A 50 -14.46 12.09 -3.78
N ASN A 51 -13.66 13.06 -3.29
CA ASN A 51 -14.21 14.32 -2.78
C ASN A 51 -14.91 15.14 -3.89
N ILE A 52 -14.35 15.15 -5.11
CA ILE A 52 -15.00 15.77 -6.27
C ILE A 52 -16.32 15.05 -6.58
N MET A 53 -16.33 13.72 -6.62
CA MET A 53 -17.55 12.93 -6.84
C MET A 53 -18.63 13.27 -5.82
N LYS A 54 -18.30 13.28 -4.52
CA LYS A 54 -19.22 13.65 -3.45
C LYS A 54 -19.75 15.09 -3.62
N SER A 55 -18.89 16.04 -3.99
CA SER A 55 -19.30 17.43 -4.22
C SER A 55 -20.26 17.61 -5.41
N CYS A 56 -20.23 16.68 -6.36
CA CYS A 56 -21.16 16.63 -7.50
C CYS A 56 -22.47 15.88 -7.17
N GLY A 57 -22.68 15.45 -5.93
CA GLY A 57 -23.86 14.68 -5.53
C GLY A 57 -23.82 13.20 -5.94
N ILE A 58 -22.64 12.66 -6.27
CA ILE A 58 -22.50 11.22 -6.53
C ILE A 58 -22.41 10.48 -5.20
N GLU A 59 -23.35 9.59 -4.96
CA GLU A 59 -23.46 8.81 -3.71
C GLU A 59 -22.92 7.37 -3.85
N HIS A 60 -22.84 6.86 -5.08
CA HIS A 60 -22.42 5.49 -5.38
C HIS A 60 -21.40 5.46 -6.51
N GLY A 61 -20.27 4.79 -6.31
CA GLY A 61 -19.25 4.64 -7.34
C GLY A 61 -17.95 4.07 -6.83
N PHE A 62 -16.94 3.99 -7.70
CA PHE A 62 -15.61 3.59 -7.31
C PHE A 62 -14.56 4.39 -8.08
N VAL A 63 -13.43 4.65 -7.43
CA VAL A 63 -12.24 5.27 -8.03
C VAL A 63 -11.11 4.27 -7.92
N LYS A 64 -10.27 4.16 -8.97
CA LYS A 64 -9.13 3.23 -8.99
C LYS A 64 -7.91 3.85 -9.64
N ALA A 65 -6.74 3.62 -9.05
CA ALA A 65 -5.45 3.96 -9.62
C ALA A 65 -4.43 2.82 -9.34
N GLY A 66 -4.13 2.02 -10.36
CA GLY A 66 -3.25 0.85 -10.19
C GLY A 66 -3.90 -0.22 -9.30
N GLY A 67 -3.18 -0.65 -8.26
CA GLY A 67 -3.67 -1.55 -7.22
C GLY A 67 -4.60 -0.89 -6.18
N ASP A 68 -4.72 0.43 -6.19
CA ASP A 68 -5.42 1.19 -5.16
C ASP A 68 -6.80 1.62 -5.62
N SER A 69 -7.75 1.68 -4.68
CA SER A 69 -9.14 2.03 -4.96
C SER A 69 -9.87 2.63 -3.77
N TYR A 70 -10.99 3.29 -4.03
CA TYR A 70 -11.98 3.68 -3.04
C TYR A 70 -13.37 3.30 -3.56
N VAL A 71 -14.18 2.66 -2.72
CA VAL A 71 -15.58 2.36 -3.00
C VAL A 71 -16.47 3.33 -2.23
N LEU A 72 -17.35 4.02 -2.95
CA LEU A 72 -18.30 5.00 -2.42
C LEU A 72 -19.71 4.41 -2.46
N GLY A 73 -20.41 4.46 -1.32
CA GLY A 73 -21.75 3.90 -1.18
C GLY A 73 -21.79 2.38 -1.39
N ASP A 74 -22.97 1.89 -1.71
CA ASP A 74 -23.20 0.50 -2.15
C ASP A 74 -23.25 0.40 -3.68
N ARG A 75 -23.41 -0.83 -4.16
CA ARG A 75 -23.75 -1.17 -5.54
C ARG A 75 -25.19 -1.70 -5.58
N ASN A 76 -26.15 -0.81 -5.83
CA ASN A 76 -27.57 -1.13 -5.94
C ASN A 76 -28.12 -1.85 -4.69
N GLY A 77 -27.82 -1.34 -3.50
CA GLY A 77 -28.26 -1.91 -2.21
C GLY A 77 -27.42 -3.10 -1.72
N GLN A 78 -26.29 -3.41 -2.38
CA GLN A 78 -25.38 -4.48 -1.99
C GLN A 78 -23.94 -3.97 -1.87
N PRO A 79 -23.12 -4.48 -0.95
CA PRO A 79 -21.71 -4.10 -0.87
C PRO A 79 -20.95 -4.33 -2.18
N TRP A 80 -19.91 -3.54 -2.41
CA TRP A 80 -18.98 -3.77 -3.51
C TRP A 80 -18.12 -4.99 -3.19
N MET A 81 -18.15 -6.01 -4.06
CA MET A 81 -17.29 -7.19 -3.92
C MET A 81 -15.91 -6.92 -4.51
N LEU A 82 -14.92 -6.68 -3.66
CA LEU A 82 -13.52 -6.46 -4.07
C LEU A 82 -12.70 -7.74 -3.90
N GLY A 83 -11.96 -8.10 -4.95
CA GLY A 83 -11.10 -9.30 -4.95
C GLY A 83 -9.62 -8.95 -4.82
N ILE A 84 -8.93 -9.60 -3.88
CA ILE A 84 -7.47 -9.56 -3.75
C ILE A 84 -6.88 -10.68 -4.62
N LYS A 85 -6.00 -10.33 -5.56
CA LYS A 85 -5.41 -11.28 -6.50
C LYS A 85 -4.33 -12.13 -5.84
N HIS A 86 -4.20 -13.38 -6.28
CA HIS A 86 -3.07 -14.23 -5.89
C HIS A 86 -1.77 -13.71 -6.54
N PRO A 87 -0.71 -13.37 -5.77
CA PRO A 87 0.52 -12.76 -6.29
C PRO A 87 1.34 -13.60 -7.29
N ARG A 88 1.01 -14.90 -7.38
CA ARG A 88 1.73 -15.92 -8.17
C ARG A 88 0.85 -16.77 -9.08
N GLN A 89 -0.48 -16.66 -8.96
CA GLN A 89 -1.41 -17.48 -9.73
C GLN A 89 -2.31 -16.54 -10.51
N ASN A 90 -2.02 -16.40 -11.81
CA ASN A 90 -2.79 -15.52 -12.69
C ASN A 90 -4.27 -15.89 -12.64
N ASN A 91 -5.13 -14.88 -12.64
CA ASN A 91 -6.60 -15.00 -12.60
C ASN A 91 -7.19 -15.65 -11.33
N LYS A 92 -6.39 -15.96 -10.30
CA LYS A 92 -6.93 -16.41 -9.01
C LYS A 92 -7.12 -15.23 -8.06
N VAL A 93 -8.25 -15.25 -7.34
CA VAL A 93 -8.55 -14.34 -6.23
C VAL A 93 -8.38 -15.14 -4.93
N VAL A 94 -7.60 -14.62 -3.99
CA VAL A 94 -7.36 -15.26 -2.68
C VAL A 94 -8.40 -14.87 -1.64
N VAL A 95 -8.90 -13.63 -1.73
CA VAL A 95 -9.89 -13.10 -0.77
C VAL A 95 -10.89 -12.25 -1.54
N ARG A 96 -12.16 -12.37 -1.18
CA ARG A 96 -13.24 -11.47 -1.63
C ARG A 96 -13.80 -10.76 -0.42
N LEU A 97 -13.84 -9.44 -0.46
CA LEU A 97 -14.33 -8.60 0.62
C LEU A 97 -15.58 -7.84 0.19
N PRO A 98 -16.69 -7.93 0.93
CA PRO A 98 -17.82 -7.02 0.78
C PRO A 98 -17.48 -5.67 1.41
N LEU A 99 -17.36 -4.62 0.62
CA LEU A 99 -16.88 -3.31 1.07
C LEU A 99 -17.82 -2.17 0.68
N MET A 100 -17.91 -1.16 1.55
CA MET A 100 -18.67 0.06 1.34
C MET A 100 -17.95 1.23 2.02
N ASN A 101 -17.88 2.39 1.36
CA ASN A 101 -17.30 3.63 1.91
C ASN A 101 -15.85 3.50 2.41
N VAL A 102 -15.03 2.68 1.76
CA VAL A 102 -13.65 2.40 2.19
C VAL A 102 -12.68 2.45 1.03
N ALA A 103 -11.43 2.80 1.35
CA ALA A 103 -10.27 2.64 0.52
C ALA A 103 -9.65 1.26 0.67
N VAL A 104 -9.00 0.79 -0.40
CA VAL A 104 -8.16 -0.41 -0.42
C VAL A 104 -6.91 -0.11 -1.25
N SER A 105 -5.73 -0.33 -0.68
CA SER A 105 -4.46 -0.21 -1.40
C SER A 105 -3.65 -1.49 -1.29
N THR A 106 -2.97 -1.87 -2.37
CA THR A 106 -2.17 -3.09 -2.41
C THR A 106 -0.75 -2.79 -2.89
N SER A 107 0.23 -3.05 -2.02
CA SER A 107 1.65 -3.08 -2.36
C SER A 107 2.08 -4.50 -2.67
N GLY A 108 2.78 -4.70 -3.79
CA GLY A 108 3.18 -6.04 -4.24
C GLY A 108 4.52 -6.05 -4.96
N ASP A 109 5.27 -7.14 -4.81
CA ASP A 109 6.54 -7.33 -5.51
C ASP A 109 6.37 -7.62 -7.01
N TYR A 110 5.13 -7.82 -7.47
CA TYR A 110 4.76 -8.17 -8.84
C TYR A 110 4.26 -6.97 -9.66
N GLU A 111 4.11 -5.78 -9.07
CA GLU A 111 3.59 -4.60 -9.78
C GLU A 111 4.64 -3.98 -10.71
N ARG A 112 5.87 -3.78 -10.20
CA ARG A 112 7.02 -3.29 -10.97
C ARG A 112 8.28 -4.01 -10.52
N PHE A 113 8.82 -4.84 -11.39
CA PHE A 113 10.02 -5.64 -11.14
C PHE A 113 10.74 -6.00 -12.44
N PHE A 114 11.97 -6.47 -12.29
CA PHE A 114 12.71 -7.20 -13.32
C PHE A 114 13.33 -8.46 -12.71
N ILE A 115 13.80 -9.36 -13.57
CA ILE A 115 14.50 -10.58 -13.15
C ILE A 115 15.98 -10.42 -13.49
N GLU A 116 16.83 -10.60 -12.49
CA GLU A 116 18.28 -10.61 -12.64
C GLU A 116 18.84 -11.84 -11.94
N ASN A 117 19.60 -12.68 -12.66
CA ASN A 117 20.17 -13.93 -12.14
C ASN A 117 19.15 -14.87 -11.47
N GLY A 118 17.92 -14.92 -12.01
CA GLY A 118 16.82 -15.72 -11.46
C GLY A 118 16.15 -15.14 -10.21
N ALA A 119 16.63 -14.01 -9.69
CA ALA A 119 16.04 -13.29 -8.57
C ALA A 119 15.12 -12.16 -9.06
N ARG A 120 14.00 -11.96 -8.37
CA ARG A 120 13.08 -10.84 -8.62
C ARG A 120 13.56 -9.59 -7.89
N ILE A 121 13.81 -8.53 -8.64
CA ILE A 121 14.17 -7.20 -8.13
C ILE A 121 13.00 -6.26 -8.39
N HIS A 122 12.31 -5.82 -7.32
CA HIS A 122 11.14 -4.95 -7.43
C HIS A 122 11.40 -3.57 -6.80
N HIS A 123 10.48 -2.64 -7.08
CA HIS A 123 10.57 -1.22 -6.75
C HIS A 123 10.42 -0.85 -5.25
N ILE A 124 10.04 -1.79 -4.37
CA ILE A 124 9.82 -1.48 -2.95
C ILE A 124 11.09 -1.84 -2.18
N LEU A 125 11.85 -0.82 -1.79
CA LEU A 125 13.16 -0.97 -1.17
C LEU A 125 13.07 -0.84 0.35
N LYS A 126 13.88 -1.61 1.08
CA LYS A 126 14.11 -1.42 2.51
C LYS A 126 15.03 -0.21 2.71
N PRO A 127 14.56 0.89 3.33
CA PRO A 127 15.35 2.12 3.46
C PRO A 127 16.68 1.93 4.18
N ALA A 128 16.74 1.01 5.14
CA ALA A 128 17.94 0.71 5.91
C ALA A 128 19.06 0.03 5.10
N THR A 129 18.74 -0.58 3.95
CA THR A 129 19.72 -1.33 3.15
C THR A 129 19.79 -0.86 1.69
N GLY A 130 18.79 -0.13 1.20
CA GLY A 130 18.65 0.23 -0.20
C GLY A 130 18.34 -0.96 -1.12
N LYS A 131 18.05 -2.14 -0.57
CA LYS A 131 17.77 -3.38 -1.31
C LYS A 131 16.26 -3.69 -1.33
N PRO A 132 15.75 -4.42 -2.33
CA PRO A 132 14.36 -4.87 -2.35
C PRO A 132 14.01 -5.73 -1.13
N VAL A 133 12.73 -5.71 -0.75
CA VAL A 133 12.18 -6.55 0.32
C VAL A 133 11.89 -7.96 -0.22
N THR A 134 12.18 -9.02 0.51
CA THR A 134 12.10 -10.39 -0.04
C THR A 134 11.16 -11.33 0.73
N ASP A 135 10.59 -10.90 1.84
CA ASP A 135 9.84 -11.73 2.78
C ASP A 135 8.31 -11.68 2.58
N LYS A 136 7.82 -10.88 1.61
CA LYS A 136 6.40 -10.72 1.31
C LYS A 136 6.15 -10.66 -0.19
N TRP A 137 5.02 -11.20 -0.61
CA TRP A 137 4.54 -11.04 -1.98
C TRP A 137 3.57 -9.87 -2.11
N SER A 138 2.70 -9.68 -1.13
CA SER A 138 1.63 -8.69 -1.17
C SER A 138 1.25 -8.20 0.23
N VAL A 139 0.88 -6.93 0.32
CA VAL A 139 0.23 -6.32 1.48
C VAL A 139 -0.96 -5.53 0.97
N THR A 140 -2.15 -5.84 1.46
CA THR A 140 -3.37 -5.07 1.20
C THR A 140 -3.81 -4.39 2.49
N VAL A 141 -4.11 -3.10 2.43
CA VAL A 141 -4.62 -2.31 3.57
C VAL A 141 -5.97 -1.71 3.20
N ILE A 142 -6.91 -1.74 4.14
CA ILE A 142 -8.29 -1.27 4.03
C ILE A 142 -8.49 -0.18 5.09
N GLY A 143 -9.22 0.89 4.76
CA GLY A 143 -9.52 1.96 5.72
C GLY A 143 -10.21 3.15 5.07
N ASP A 144 -10.43 4.22 5.82
CA ASP A 144 -11.30 5.32 5.37
C ASP A 144 -10.64 6.31 4.38
N SER A 145 -9.31 6.33 4.30
CA SER A 145 -8.55 7.23 3.42
C SER A 145 -7.63 6.45 2.50
N ALA A 146 -7.74 6.69 1.20
CA ALA A 146 -6.89 6.06 0.21
C ALA A 146 -5.43 6.52 0.35
N MET A 147 -5.20 7.78 0.74
CA MET A 147 -3.86 8.26 1.07
C MET A 147 -3.23 7.47 2.22
N MET A 148 -3.99 7.19 3.27
CA MET A 148 -3.51 6.42 4.42
C MET A 148 -3.27 4.96 4.06
N THR A 149 -4.18 4.31 3.33
CA THR A 149 -4.00 2.91 2.91
C THR A 149 -2.81 2.73 1.97
N ASP A 150 -2.55 3.67 1.03
CA ASP A 150 -1.39 3.61 0.11
C ASP A 150 -0.08 3.66 0.90
N ALA A 151 0.06 4.63 1.82
CA ALA A 151 1.22 4.79 2.67
C ALA A 151 1.45 3.60 3.62
N LEU A 152 0.38 3.10 4.26
CA LEU A 152 0.46 1.96 5.16
C LEU A 152 0.78 0.67 4.41
N SER A 153 0.25 0.46 3.20
CA SER A 153 0.55 -0.75 2.43
C SER A 153 2.05 -0.87 2.14
N THR A 154 2.71 0.25 1.79
CA THR A 154 4.16 0.29 1.59
C THR A 154 4.92 0.11 2.90
N THR A 155 4.45 0.75 3.98
CA THR A 155 5.04 0.66 5.32
C THR A 155 5.06 -0.78 5.82
N LEU A 156 3.92 -1.47 5.75
CA LEU A 156 3.79 -2.88 6.13
C LEU A 156 4.56 -3.80 5.20
N PHE A 157 4.68 -3.46 3.91
CA PHE A 157 5.51 -4.23 3.00
C PHE A 157 6.97 -4.26 3.48
N VAL A 158 7.48 -3.13 3.99
CA VAL A 158 8.87 -2.98 4.46
C VAL A 158 9.11 -3.54 5.87
N MET A 159 8.13 -3.43 6.77
CA MET A 159 8.23 -3.93 8.15
C MET A 159 8.17 -5.46 8.21
N ASP A 160 8.69 -6.09 9.26
CA ASP A 160 8.41 -7.50 9.51
C ASP A 160 6.90 -7.71 9.77
N VAL A 161 6.37 -8.89 9.41
CA VAL A 161 4.93 -9.17 9.49
C VAL A 161 4.38 -8.91 10.88
N LYS A 162 5.03 -9.45 11.92
CA LYS A 162 4.55 -9.32 13.32
C LYS A 162 4.44 -7.86 13.76
N SER A 163 5.49 -7.07 13.55
CA SER A 163 5.49 -5.65 13.94
C SER A 163 4.55 -4.82 13.07
N GLY A 164 4.42 -5.17 11.78
CA GLY A 164 3.48 -4.55 10.86
C GLY A 164 2.02 -4.76 11.27
N MET A 165 1.64 -5.99 11.63
CA MET A 165 0.28 -6.27 12.11
C MET A 165 0.00 -5.57 13.44
N ALA A 166 0.95 -5.58 14.38
CA ALA A 166 0.81 -4.84 15.65
C ALA A 166 0.68 -3.32 15.44
N LEU A 167 1.30 -2.75 14.40
CA LEU A 167 1.12 -1.35 14.03
C LEU A 167 -0.31 -1.08 13.54
N ILE A 168 -0.86 -1.95 12.69
CA ILE A 168 -2.24 -1.82 12.19
C ILE A 168 -3.24 -1.87 13.34
N ASP A 169 -3.13 -2.88 14.20
CA ASP A 169 -4.00 -3.03 15.37
C ASP A 169 -3.92 -1.81 16.32
N LYS A 170 -2.75 -1.18 16.41
CA LYS A 170 -2.55 0.03 17.23
C LYS A 170 -3.14 1.29 16.60
N ILE A 171 -3.04 1.46 15.28
CA ILE A 171 -3.61 2.63 14.59
C ILE A 171 -5.14 2.62 14.75
N GLY A 172 -5.76 1.45 14.64
CA GLY A 172 -7.21 1.30 14.64
C GLY A 172 -7.86 1.89 13.38
N ASN A 173 -9.09 1.49 13.08
CA ASN A 173 -9.85 1.92 11.88
C ASN A 173 -9.15 1.66 10.54
N VAL A 174 -8.15 0.77 10.53
CA VAL A 174 -7.51 0.22 9.35
C VAL A 174 -7.33 -1.26 9.56
N ASP A 175 -7.44 -2.01 8.48
CA ASP A 175 -7.26 -3.45 8.45
C ASP A 175 -6.24 -3.83 7.39
N ALA A 176 -5.58 -4.99 7.57
CA ALA A 176 -4.56 -5.44 6.66
C ALA A 176 -4.58 -6.95 6.43
N ILE A 177 -4.21 -7.32 5.20
CA ILE A 177 -3.97 -8.69 4.78
C ILE A 177 -2.58 -8.76 4.17
N VAL A 178 -1.72 -9.63 4.72
CA VAL A 178 -0.36 -9.86 4.23
C VAL A 178 -0.26 -11.26 3.65
N ILE A 179 0.35 -11.39 2.47
CA ILE A 179 0.76 -12.66 1.89
C ILE A 179 2.28 -12.72 1.93
N ASP A 180 2.82 -13.55 2.81
CA ASP A 180 4.26 -13.68 2.99
C ASP A 180 4.94 -14.41 1.81
N ALA A 181 6.27 -14.49 1.82
CA ALA A 181 7.03 -15.13 0.75
C ALA A 181 6.82 -16.65 0.63
N ASN A 182 6.22 -17.29 1.64
CA ASN A 182 5.84 -18.70 1.62
C ASN A 182 4.38 -18.89 1.16
N GLY A 183 3.64 -17.79 0.92
CA GLY A 183 2.23 -17.80 0.56
C GLY A 183 1.28 -17.89 1.76
N ASN A 184 1.77 -17.81 3.01
CA ASN A 184 0.87 -17.78 4.15
C ASN A 184 0.18 -16.42 4.24
N MET A 185 -1.08 -16.44 4.65
CA MET A 185 -1.89 -15.25 4.82
C MET A 185 -1.95 -14.85 6.29
N HIS A 186 -1.80 -13.55 6.55
CA HIS A 186 -1.87 -12.96 7.89
C HIS A 186 -2.90 -11.84 7.86
N TYR A 187 -3.75 -11.76 8.88
CA TYR A 187 -4.88 -10.83 8.94
C TYR A 187 -4.80 -9.98 10.21
N SER A 188 -5.21 -8.72 10.13
CA SER A 188 -5.35 -7.84 11.30
C SER A 188 -6.48 -8.30 12.19
N SER A 189 -6.50 -7.85 13.45
CA SER A 189 -7.52 -8.25 14.42
C SER A 189 -8.95 -7.86 14.02
N GLY A 190 -9.13 -6.87 13.14
CA GLY A 190 -10.44 -6.47 12.61
C GLY A 190 -10.97 -7.35 11.46
N LEU A 191 -10.17 -8.29 10.94
CA LEU A 191 -10.57 -9.20 9.87
C LEU A 191 -10.67 -10.64 10.38
N ALA A 192 -11.74 -11.32 10.01
CA ALA A 192 -11.84 -12.76 10.19
C ALA A 192 -11.11 -13.50 9.05
N GLU A 193 -10.42 -14.59 9.39
CA GLU A 193 -9.90 -15.49 8.37
C GLU A 193 -11.07 -16.11 7.58
N PRO A 194 -10.95 -16.27 6.24
CA PRO A 194 -11.99 -16.93 5.46
C PRO A 194 -12.23 -18.35 5.99
N SER A 195 -13.48 -18.66 6.35
CA SER A 195 -13.84 -20.04 6.70
C SER A 195 -13.69 -20.93 5.46
N SER A 196 -13.09 -22.10 5.64
CA SER A 196 -12.87 -23.08 4.57
C SER A 196 -14.16 -23.70 3.99
N GLU A 197 -15.34 -23.24 4.43
CA GLU A 197 -16.64 -23.82 4.11
C GLU A 197 -17.33 -23.15 2.90
N LEU A 198 -16.71 -22.15 2.28
CA LEU A 198 -17.23 -21.48 1.08
C LEU A 198 -16.38 -21.81 -0.16
N HIS A 199 -16.39 -23.08 -0.54
CA HIS A 199 -15.96 -23.56 -1.87
C HIS A 199 -17.15 -24.16 -2.63
#